data_AF-A0A2T7P7W8-F1
#
_entry.id   AF-A0A2T7P7W8-F1
#
_cell.length_a   1.000
_cell.length_b   1.000
_cell.length_c   1.000
_cell.angle_alpha   90.00
_cell.angle_beta   90.00
_cell.angle_gamma   90.00
#
_symmetry.space_group_name_H-M   'P 1'
#
loop_
_entity.id
_entity.type
_entity.pdbx_description
1 polymer ?
#
loop_
_entity_poly.entity_id
_entity_poly.type
_entity_poly.pdbx_seq_one_letter_code
_entity_poly.pdbx_strand_id
1 'polypeptide(L)'
;MTSIGFYTLLLSLHVALYDPATSQHPTDAPVWNSPCTLTQPATARGQMEAPAQLLPLNYILRTMTDAARLARHRARNTLRALVSSEIRDQWVIQYLNQAASPKGFPPLHGHYSSQSLAESLAQDYERVSAMAVFVEQAEFDTNVMSYRPLLRMLYYDVSDLLCWLEQASLTVDQTVNYNISRSIMEDSSKNLTNQSYRDQRNFVILRDTVTLLHDLVQHYSRVRT
;
A
#
# COMPACT_ATOMS: atom_id res chain seq x y z
N MET A 1 -31.55 -80.10 6.55
CA MET A 1 -31.41 -78.71 7.05
C MET A 1 -30.81 -77.91 5.89
N THR A 2 -31.68 -77.42 4.99
CA THR A 2 -32.21 -76.04 4.89
C THR A 2 -31.14 -75.03 4.46
N SER A 3 -31.33 -74.09 3.53
CA SER A 3 -32.31 -73.83 2.47
C SER A 3 -31.70 -72.65 1.70
N ILE A 4 -31.85 -72.62 0.37
CA ILE A 4 -31.55 -71.46 -0.47
C ILE A 4 -32.73 -70.48 -0.36
N GLY A 5 -32.47 -69.18 -0.26
CA GLY A 5 -33.52 -68.15 -0.26
C GLY A 5 -32.97 -66.73 -0.42
N PHE A 6 -33.16 -66.16 -1.61
CA PHE A 6 -33.03 -64.74 -1.95
C PHE A 6 -34.07 -63.89 -1.20
N TYR A 7 -33.74 -62.66 -0.80
CA TYR A 7 -34.61 -61.48 -0.95
C TYR A 7 -33.80 -60.18 -0.98
N THR A 8 -34.12 -59.36 -1.97
CA THR A 8 -33.65 -58.01 -2.30
C THR A 8 -34.15 -56.97 -1.29
N LEU A 9 -33.37 -55.90 -1.07
CA LEU A 9 -33.89 -54.57 -0.73
C LEU A 9 -32.97 -53.47 -1.27
N LEU A 10 -33.58 -52.59 -2.07
CA LEU A 10 -33.04 -51.38 -2.68
C LEU A 10 -32.63 -50.35 -1.63
N LEU A 11 -31.50 -49.67 -1.87
CA LEU A 11 -31.33 -48.29 -1.42
C LEU A 11 -30.56 -47.50 -2.47
N SER A 12 -31.29 -46.58 -3.08
CA SER A 12 -30.87 -45.57 -4.04
C SER A 12 -29.92 -44.59 -3.35
N LEU A 13 -28.69 -44.43 -3.87
CA LEU A 13 -27.91 -43.23 -3.61
C LEU A 13 -27.58 -42.56 -4.94
N HIS A 14 -28.18 -41.39 -5.13
CA HIS A 14 -27.86 -40.48 -6.21
C HIS A 14 -26.44 -39.95 -5.97
N VAL A 15 -25.46 -40.48 -6.69
CA VAL A 15 -24.18 -39.78 -6.84
C VAL A 15 -24.39 -38.77 -7.96
N ALA A 16 -24.54 -37.52 -7.57
CA ALA A 16 -24.54 -36.40 -8.48
C ALA A 16 -23.27 -36.44 -9.33
N LEU A 17 -23.46 -36.45 -10.65
CA LEU A 17 -22.43 -36.15 -11.63
C LEU A 17 -21.82 -34.80 -11.27
N TYR A 18 -20.59 -34.84 -10.76
CA TYR A 18 -19.77 -33.65 -10.60
C TYR A 18 -19.30 -33.27 -11.99
N ASP A 19 -20.01 -32.31 -12.59
CA ASP A 19 -19.59 -31.63 -13.81
C ASP A 19 -18.23 -30.97 -13.55
N PRO A 20 -17.18 -31.21 -14.36
CA PRO A 20 -15.90 -30.53 -14.19
C PRO A 20 -16.10 -29.11 -14.68
N ALA A 21 -16.62 -28.25 -13.82
CA ALA A 21 -16.50 -26.80 -13.97
C ALA A 21 -14.99 -26.50 -14.00
N THR A 22 -14.50 -26.28 -15.21
CA THR A 22 -13.23 -25.65 -15.57
C THR A 22 -12.73 -24.77 -14.44
N SER A 23 -11.64 -25.19 -13.78
CA SER A 23 -10.93 -24.35 -12.82
C SER A 23 -10.31 -23.19 -13.58
N GLN A 24 -11.01 -22.07 -13.65
CA GLN A 24 -10.36 -20.80 -13.90
C GLN A 24 -9.44 -20.54 -12.71
N HIS A 25 -8.14 -20.54 -12.97
CA HIS A 25 -7.13 -20.13 -12.01
C HIS A 25 -7.44 -18.71 -11.52
N PRO A 26 -7.63 -18.48 -10.21
CA PRO A 26 -7.62 -17.11 -9.69
C PRO A 26 -6.18 -16.62 -9.77
N THR A 27 -5.94 -15.59 -10.58
CA THR A 27 -4.67 -14.85 -10.64
C THR A 27 -4.50 -13.86 -9.46
N ASP A 28 -5.24 -14.07 -8.37
CA ASP A 28 -5.48 -13.05 -7.36
C ASP A 28 -4.45 -13.11 -6.23
N ALA A 29 -3.32 -12.44 -6.44
CA ALA A 29 -2.57 -11.94 -5.29
C ALA A 29 -3.50 -10.98 -4.51
N PRO A 30 -3.53 -11.04 -3.16
CA PRO A 30 -4.44 -10.21 -2.38
C PRO A 30 -4.18 -8.72 -2.66
N VAL A 31 -5.17 -8.04 -3.23
CA VAL A 31 -5.15 -6.59 -3.47
C VAL A 31 -5.01 -5.86 -2.14
N TRP A 32 -4.20 -4.80 -2.12
CA TRP A 32 -4.10 -3.92 -0.97
C TRP A 32 -5.32 -3.00 -0.93
N ASN A 33 -6.02 -2.98 0.21
CA ASN A 33 -7.22 -2.15 0.35
C ASN A 33 -6.82 -0.70 0.62
N SER A 34 -7.22 0.22 -0.26
CA SER A 34 -7.07 1.64 -0.01
C SER A 34 -7.78 2.04 1.29
N PRO A 35 -7.16 2.83 2.18
CA PRO A 35 -7.75 3.27 3.44
C PRO A 35 -8.86 4.31 3.24
N CYS A 36 -9.04 4.82 2.02
CA CYS A 36 -9.95 5.91 1.74
C CYS A 36 -11.35 5.38 1.41
N THR A 37 -12.32 5.74 2.24
CA THR A 37 -13.71 5.27 2.15
C THR A 37 -14.56 6.00 1.11
N LEU A 38 -13.99 6.93 0.34
CA LEU A 38 -14.75 7.77 -0.59
C LEU A 38 -15.26 7.00 -1.83
N THR A 39 -14.68 5.83 -2.14
CA THR A 39 -15.03 5.07 -3.36
C THR A 39 -15.20 3.57 -3.14
N GLN A 40 -15.51 3.09 -1.93
CA GLN A 40 -16.09 1.74 -1.85
C GLN A 40 -17.47 1.77 -2.52
N PRO A 41 -17.74 0.98 -3.58
CA PRO A 41 -19.07 0.91 -4.16
C PRO A 41 -20.00 0.43 -3.05
N ALA A 42 -20.94 1.30 -2.68
CA ALA A 42 -21.89 1.11 -1.61
C ALA A 42 -22.82 -0.09 -1.92
N THR A 43 -22.35 -1.31 -1.66
CA THR A 43 -23.26 -2.41 -1.40
C THR A 43 -23.57 -2.42 0.10
N ALA A 44 -24.76 -1.93 0.41
CA ALA A 44 -25.43 -1.95 1.71
C ALA A 44 -24.95 -0.93 2.77
N ARG A 45 -25.53 0.28 2.73
CA ARG A 45 -26.50 0.77 3.76
C ARG A 45 -26.84 2.25 3.54
N GLY A 46 -28.14 2.53 3.40
CA GLY A 46 -28.80 3.72 3.93
C GLY A 46 -28.34 5.08 3.40
N GLN A 47 -29.15 5.66 2.52
CA GLN A 47 -29.10 7.05 2.08
C GLN A 47 -28.93 8.03 3.25
N MET A 48 -27.86 8.82 3.20
CA MET A 48 -27.83 10.19 3.72
C MET A 48 -26.78 10.98 2.93
N GLU A 49 -27.13 11.38 1.71
CA GLU A 49 -26.32 12.31 0.91
C GLU A 49 -26.46 13.72 1.51
N ALA A 50 -25.58 14.07 2.44
CA ALA A 50 -25.23 15.46 2.61
C ALA A 50 -24.42 15.89 1.38
N PRO A 51 -24.71 17.03 0.73
CA PRO A 51 -23.83 17.50 -0.33
C PRO A 51 -22.48 17.79 0.30
N ALA A 52 -21.49 16.95 0.00
CA ALA A 52 -20.11 17.20 0.36
C ALA A 52 -19.76 18.58 -0.22
N GLN A 53 -19.49 19.57 0.63
CA GLN A 53 -18.99 20.84 0.15
C GLN A 53 -17.70 20.55 -0.62
N LEU A 54 -17.73 20.77 -1.92
CA LEU A 54 -16.55 20.61 -2.78
C LEU A 54 -15.52 21.63 -2.30
N LEU A 55 -14.50 21.15 -1.61
CA LEU A 55 -13.38 21.98 -1.18
C LEU A 55 -12.67 22.53 -2.41
N PRO A 56 -12.29 23.82 -2.43
CA PRO A 56 -11.51 24.37 -3.52
C PRO A 56 -10.22 23.57 -3.78
N LEU A 57 -9.89 23.32 -5.04
CA LEU A 57 -8.70 22.52 -5.41
C LEU A 57 -7.41 23.04 -4.78
N ASN A 58 -7.24 24.36 -4.72
CA ASN A 58 -6.08 24.99 -4.08
C ASN A 58 -5.97 24.67 -2.57
N TYR A 59 -7.10 24.52 -1.88
CA TYR A 59 -7.13 24.10 -0.48
C TYR A 59 -6.74 22.62 -0.34
N ILE A 60 -7.28 21.76 -1.21
CA ILE A 60 -6.97 20.32 -1.24
C ILE A 60 -5.48 20.11 -1.49
N LEU A 61 -4.91 20.74 -2.52
CA LEU A 61 -3.48 20.60 -2.86
C LEU A 61 -2.55 21.10 -1.75
N ARG A 62 -2.93 22.18 -1.05
CA ARG A 62 -2.16 22.66 0.13
C ARG A 62 -2.18 21.65 1.26
N THR A 63 -3.37 21.15 1.60
CA THR A 63 -3.56 20.18 2.68
C THR A 63 -2.85 18.87 2.37
N MET A 64 -2.94 18.39 1.13
CA MET A 64 -2.19 17.25 0.61
C MET A 64 -0.67 17.46 0.74
N THR A 65 -0.17 18.64 0.37
CA THR A 65 1.24 18.98 0.49
C THR A 65 1.70 18.99 1.95
N ASP A 66 0.88 19.48 2.86
CA ASP A 66 1.16 19.48 4.30
C ASP A 66 1.12 18.05 4.90
N ALA A 67 0.19 17.20 4.46
CA ALA A 67 0.17 15.78 4.80
C ALA A 67 1.46 15.08 4.33
N ALA A 68 1.92 15.34 3.11
CA ALA A 68 3.20 14.81 2.62
C ALA A 68 4.40 15.33 3.42
N ARG A 69 4.39 16.59 3.88
CA ARG A 69 5.43 17.14 4.77
C ARG A 69 5.43 16.43 6.12
N LEU A 70 4.26 16.18 6.70
CA LEU A 70 4.10 15.47 7.97
C LEU A 70 4.62 14.03 7.85
N ALA A 71 4.15 13.28 6.85
CA ALA A 71 4.61 11.92 6.58
C ALA A 71 6.14 11.87 6.36
N ARG A 72 6.70 12.84 5.62
CA ARG A 72 8.16 12.93 5.41
C ARG A 72 8.91 13.17 6.72
N HIS A 73 8.40 14.05 7.56
CA HIS A 73 8.98 14.31 8.87
C HIS A 73 8.95 13.04 9.74
N ARG A 74 7.81 12.33 9.75
CA ARG A 74 7.65 11.04 10.43
C ARG A 74 8.65 10.02 9.92
N ALA A 75 8.76 9.82 8.61
CA ALA A 75 9.68 8.87 8.00
C ALA A 75 11.15 9.15 8.36
N ARG A 76 11.56 10.42 8.40
CA ARG A 76 12.90 10.81 8.86
C ARG A 76 13.15 10.46 10.31
N ASN A 77 12.18 10.69 11.17
CA ASN A 77 12.31 10.35 12.60
C ASN A 77 12.32 8.83 12.81
N THR A 78 11.50 8.09 12.08
CA THR A 78 11.50 6.62 12.08
C THR A 78 12.85 6.08 11.61
N LEU A 79 13.42 6.62 10.53
CA LEU A 79 14.75 6.24 10.03
C LEU A 79 15.85 6.49 11.07
N ARG A 80 15.83 7.66 11.74
CA ARG A 80 16.78 7.97 12.82
C ARG A 80 16.62 6.99 13.99
N ALA A 81 15.40 6.64 14.37
CA ALA A 81 15.14 5.67 15.43
C ALA A 81 15.73 4.31 15.09
N LEU A 82 15.48 3.79 13.87
CA LEU A 82 16.03 2.54 13.37
C LEU A 82 17.57 2.53 13.39
N VAL A 83 18.20 3.60 12.91
CA VAL A 83 19.67 3.76 12.93
C VAL A 83 20.19 3.78 14.38
N SER A 84 19.52 4.48 15.28
CA SER A 84 19.96 4.58 16.67
C SER A 84 19.82 3.26 17.45
N SER A 85 18.82 2.44 17.12
CA SER A 85 18.53 1.21 17.84
C SER A 85 19.19 -0.01 17.23
N GLU A 86 19.00 -0.24 15.92
CA GLU A 86 19.37 -1.49 15.25
C GLU A 86 20.61 -1.38 14.33
N ILE A 87 20.77 -0.27 13.59
CA ILE A 87 21.84 -0.13 12.57
C ILE A 87 22.86 0.92 13.01
N ARG A 88 23.75 0.53 13.93
CA ARG A 88 24.74 1.45 14.53
C ARG A 88 26.04 1.58 13.74
N ASP A 89 26.37 0.59 12.91
CA ASP A 89 27.60 0.58 12.14
C ASP A 89 27.55 1.60 10.99
N GLN A 90 28.45 2.57 11.02
CA GLN A 90 28.54 3.64 10.02
C GLN A 90 28.85 3.11 8.62
N TRP A 91 29.63 2.04 8.50
CA TRP A 91 29.92 1.44 7.20
C TRP A 91 28.64 0.84 6.60
N VAL A 92 27.83 0.15 7.42
CA VAL A 92 26.54 -0.40 6.97
C VAL A 92 25.62 0.73 6.51
N ILE A 93 25.53 1.83 7.27
CA ILE A 93 24.71 2.99 6.89
C ILE A 93 25.18 3.58 5.55
N GLN A 94 26.49 3.74 5.33
CA GLN A 94 27.04 4.26 4.08
C GLN A 94 26.72 3.35 2.89
N TYR A 95 26.87 2.03 3.07
CA TYR A 95 26.50 1.04 2.06
C TYR A 95 25.00 1.12 1.74
N LEU A 96 24.14 1.13 2.77
CA LEU A 96 22.69 1.20 2.58
C LEU A 96 22.20 2.52 2.00
N ASN A 97 22.94 3.62 2.14
CA ASN A 97 22.60 4.88 1.47
C ASN A 97 22.75 4.81 -0.05
N GLN A 98 23.53 3.84 -0.56
CA GLN A 98 23.76 3.62 -1.99
C GLN A 98 23.03 2.38 -2.53
N ALA A 99 22.45 1.56 -1.64
CA ALA A 99 21.72 0.37 -2.03
C ALA A 99 20.52 0.70 -2.94
N ALA A 100 20.27 -0.16 -3.92
CA ALA A 100 19.08 -0.05 -4.76
C ALA A 100 17.80 -0.25 -3.91
N SER A 101 16.72 0.41 -4.34
CA SER A 101 15.40 0.19 -3.74
C SER A 101 14.98 -1.28 -3.87
N PRO A 102 14.23 -1.83 -2.90
CA PRO A 102 13.66 -3.16 -3.05
C PRO A 102 12.85 -3.27 -4.34
N LYS A 103 12.87 -4.43 -4.99
CA LYS A 103 12.12 -4.63 -6.24
C LYS A 103 10.63 -4.40 -5.99
N GLY A 104 10.03 -3.62 -6.90
CA GLY A 104 8.63 -3.17 -6.81
C GLY A 104 8.42 -1.89 -5.99
N PHE A 105 9.43 -1.38 -5.30
CA PHE A 105 9.33 -0.05 -4.69
C PHE A 105 9.14 1.00 -5.79
N PRO A 106 8.25 2.00 -5.59
CA PRO A 106 7.94 2.99 -6.62
C PRO A 106 9.16 3.84 -7.01
N PRO A 107 9.17 4.41 -8.23
CA PRO A 107 10.20 5.38 -8.64
C PRO A 107 10.29 6.56 -7.66
N LEU A 108 11.52 6.94 -7.32
CA LEU A 108 11.79 8.00 -6.33
C LEU A 108 11.45 9.40 -6.83
N HIS A 109 11.44 9.59 -8.16
CA HIS A 109 11.15 10.86 -8.81
C HIS A 109 9.99 10.70 -9.79
N GLY A 110 9.05 11.65 -9.75
CA GLY A 110 7.96 11.74 -10.72
C GLY A 110 8.41 12.34 -12.05
N HIS A 111 7.67 12.06 -13.12
CA HIS A 111 7.93 12.58 -14.46
C HIS A 111 7.11 13.84 -14.76
N TYR A 112 7.25 14.85 -13.90
CA TYR A 112 6.35 16.01 -13.88
C TYR A 112 6.51 17.00 -15.04
N SER A 113 7.64 17.01 -15.76
CA SER A 113 7.99 18.07 -16.71
C SER A 113 7.05 18.20 -17.91
N SER A 114 6.29 17.15 -18.22
CA SER A 114 5.39 17.10 -19.38
C SER A 114 3.98 16.60 -19.03
N GLN A 115 3.69 16.41 -17.74
CA GLN A 115 2.42 15.86 -17.28
C GLN A 115 1.44 16.97 -16.91
N SER A 116 0.18 16.74 -17.20
CA SER A 116 -0.92 17.50 -16.60
C SER A 116 -1.04 17.22 -15.10
N LEU A 117 -1.67 18.14 -14.36
CA LEU A 117 -1.93 17.93 -12.94
C LEU A 117 -2.71 16.63 -12.67
N ALA A 118 -3.69 16.32 -13.51
CA ALA A 118 -4.48 15.10 -13.42
C ALA A 118 -3.60 13.84 -13.53
N GLU A 119 -2.74 13.77 -14.55
CA GLU A 119 -1.81 12.64 -14.73
C GLU A 119 -0.83 12.51 -13.56
N SER A 120 -0.29 13.63 -13.06
CA SER A 120 0.62 13.62 -11.91
C SER A 120 -0.08 13.12 -10.64
N LEU A 121 -1.32 13.55 -10.37
CA LEU A 121 -2.11 13.09 -9.23
C LEU A 121 -2.40 11.58 -9.29
N ALA A 122 -2.82 11.08 -10.45
CA ALA A 122 -3.07 9.64 -10.64
C ALA A 122 -1.80 8.81 -10.45
N GLN A 123 -0.68 9.22 -11.07
CA GLN A 123 0.60 8.53 -10.92
C GLN A 123 1.09 8.57 -9.47
N ASP A 124 0.97 9.71 -8.80
CA ASP A 124 1.43 9.85 -7.41
C ASP A 124 0.55 9.06 -6.44
N TYR A 125 -0.75 8.92 -6.71
CA TYR A 125 -1.61 8.00 -5.95
C TYR A 125 -1.10 6.56 -6.03
N GLU A 126 -0.76 6.07 -7.23
CA GLU A 126 -0.18 4.71 -7.39
C GLU A 126 1.16 4.58 -6.68
N ARG A 127 2.05 5.57 -6.83
CA ARG A 127 3.37 5.58 -6.17
C ARG A 127 3.24 5.55 -4.65
N VAL A 128 2.38 6.37 -4.08
CA VAL A 128 2.16 6.43 -2.62
C VAL A 128 1.47 5.16 -2.12
N SER A 129 0.56 4.57 -2.92
CA SER A 129 -0.09 3.29 -2.57
C SER A 129 0.91 2.14 -2.53
N ALA A 130 1.78 2.05 -3.54
CA ALA A 130 2.89 1.09 -3.55
C ALA A 130 3.80 1.30 -2.33
N MET A 131 4.22 2.53 -2.05
CA MET A 131 5.01 2.86 -0.87
C MET A 131 4.32 2.43 0.44
N ALA A 132 3.00 2.60 0.56
CA ALA A 132 2.25 2.18 1.74
C ALA A 132 2.34 0.68 2.01
N VAL A 133 2.36 -0.17 0.97
CA VAL A 133 2.58 -1.63 1.09
C VAL A 133 3.94 -1.93 1.72
N PHE A 134 5.00 -1.23 1.29
CA PHE A 134 6.34 -1.44 1.85
C PHE A 134 6.44 -0.97 3.31
N VAL A 135 5.80 0.15 3.65
CA VAL A 135 5.74 0.64 5.05
C VAL A 135 4.91 -0.31 5.94
N GLU A 136 3.78 -0.82 5.45
CA GLU A 136 2.96 -1.84 6.13
C GLU A 136 3.81 -3.08 6.41
N GLN A 137 4.55 -3.58 5.41
CA GLN A 137 5.41 -4.74 5.58
C GLN A 137 6.52 -4.50 6.63
N ALA A 138 7.14 -3.32 6.62
CA ALA A 138 8.15 -2.95 7.61
C ALA A 138 7.59 -2.88 9.04
N GLU A 139 6.33 -2.45 9.21
CA GLU A 139 5.64 -2.47 10.52
C GLU A 139 5.28 -3.89 10.95
N PHE A 140 4.84 -4.71 10.01
CA PHE A 140 4.36 -6.06 10.27
C PHE A 140 5.47 -6.97 10.80
N ASP A 141 6.66 -6.90 10.19
CA ASP A 141 7.75 -7.83 10.47
C ASP A 141 8.75 -7.35 11.54
N THR A 142 8.55 -6.15 12.08
CA THR A 142 9.34 -5.67 13.20
C THR A 142 8.78 -6.10 14.55
N ASN A 143 9.70 -6.51 15.43
CA ASN A 143 9.42 -6.72 16.85
C ASN A 143 10.08 -5.67 17.76
N VAL A 144 10.70 -4.64 17.19
CA VAL A 144 11.44 -3.63 17.95
C VAL A 144 10.48 -2.55 18.44
N MET A 145 10.31 -2.51 19.75
CA MET A 145 9.33 -1.64 20.40
C MET A 145 9.56 -0.14 20.20
N SER A 146 10.81 0.29 20.01
CA SER A 146 11.14 1.71 19.86
C SER A 146 10.78 2.27 18.48
N TYR A 147 10.87 1.47 17.41
CA TYR A 147 10.60 1.95 16.05
C TYR A 147 9.26 1.48 15.47
N ARG A 148 8.70 0.34 15.92
CA ARG A 148 7.41 -0.16 15.41
C ARG A 148 6.25 0.85 15.54
N PRO A 149 6.05 1.55 16.68
CA PRO A 149 4.99 2.56 16.79
C PRO A 149 5.20 3.74 15.82
N LEU A 150 6.46 4.09 15.53
CA LEU A 150 6.79 5.14 14.57
C LEU A 150 6.47 4.73 13.13
N LEU A 151 6.70 3.47 12.77
CA LEU A 151 6.27 2.91 11.48
C LEU A 151 4.75 2.90 11.35
N ARG A 152 4.03 2.52 12.41
CA ARG A 152 2.57 2.55 12.40
C ARG A 152 2.03 3.98 12.21
N MET A 153 2.58 4.96 12.92
CA MET A 153 2.21 6.36 12.71
C MET A 153 2.56 6.84 11.30
N LEU A 154 3.70 6.43 10.74
CA LEU A 154 4.05 6.73 9.35
C LEU A 154 3.03 6.14 8.38
N TYR A 155 2.61 4.89 8.59
CA TYR A 155 1.57 4.26 7.77
C TYR A 155 0.27 5.06 7.80
N TYR A 156 -0.15 5.57 8.97
CA TYR A 156 -1.32 6.46 9.06
C TYR A 156 -1.11 7.78 8.34
N ASP A 157 0.03 8.47 8.54
CA ASP A 157 0.34 9.72 7.85
C ASP A 157 0.36 9.53 6.31
N VAL A 158 0.84 8.38 5.82
CA VAL A 158 0.81 8.00 4.39
C VAL A 158 -0.61 7.70 3.91
N SER A 159 -1.42 7.04 4.74
CA SER A 159 -2.83 6.74 4.45
C SER A 159 -3.64 8.02 4.31
N ASP A 160 -3.44 9.00 5.20
CA ASP A 160 -4.07 10.32 5.13
C ASP A 160 -3.68 11.05 3.83
N LEU A 161 -2.39 10.99 3.45
CA LEU A 161 -1.91 11.55 2.18
C LEU A 161 -2.61 10.91 0.96
N LEU A 162 -2.82 9.59 0.97
CA LEU A 162 -3.53 8.91 -0.11
C LEU A 162 -4.95 9.42 -0.28
N CYS A 163 -5.65 9.71 0.81
CA CYS A 163 -7.02 10.19 0.73
C CYS A 163 -7.08 11.63 0.20
N TRP A 164 -6.08 12.45 0.50
CA TRP A 164 -5.96 13.77 -0.14
C TRP A 164 -5.60 13.69 -1.62
N LEU A 165 -4.76 12.74 -2.04
CA LEU A 165 -4.45 12.47 -3.45
C LEU A 165 -5.69 12.00 -4.23
N GLU A 166 -6.46 11.07 -3.66
CA GLU A 166 -7.74 10.62 -4.23
C GLU A 166 -8.70 11.80 -4.39
N GLN A 167 -8.91 12.57 -3.33
CA GLN A 167 -9.81 13.73 -3.37
C GLN A 167 -9.38 14.79 -4.38
N ALA A 168 -8.07 15.07 -4.48
CA ALA A 168 -7.52 15.98 -5.48
C ALA A 168 -7.78 15.45 -6.91
N SER A 169 -7.58 14.15 -7.13
CA SER A 169 -7.80 13.49 -8.42
C SER A 169 -9.27 13.58 -8.83
N LEU A 170 -10.19 13.26 -7.92
CA LEU A 170 -11.63 13.37 -8.16
C LEU A 170 -12.06 14.81 -8.47
N THR A 171 -11.44 15.81 -7.85
CA THR A 171 -11.75 17.24 -8.07
C THR A 171 -11.36 17.70 -9.49
N VAL A 172 -10.42 17.03 -10.13
CA VAL A 172 -10.00 17.31 -11.52
C VAL A 172 -10.53 16.26 -12.50
N ASP A 173 -11.60 15.55 -12.13
CA ASP A 173 -12.26 14.50 -12.91
C ASP A 173 -11.31 13.35 -13.35
N GLN A 174 -10.29 13.08 -12.54
CA GLN A 174 -9.31 12.02 -12.78
C GLN A 174 -9.63 10.79 -11.93
N THR A 175 -9.67 9.63 -12.58
CA THR A 175 -9.76 8.33 -11.90
C THR A 175 -8.38 7.87 -11.43
N VAL A 176 -8.33 7.18 -10.29
CA VAL A 176 -7.11 6.56 -9.76
C VAL A 176 -7.22 5.04 -9.80
N ASN A 177 -6.08 4.38 -9.79
CA ASN A 177 -6.00 2.92 -9.77
C ASN A 177 -5.95 2.40 -8.33
N TYR A 178 -7.03 1.75 -7.91
CA TYR A 178 -7.13 1.15 -6.57
C TYR A 178 -6.50 -0.25 -6.47
N ASN A 179 -6.11 -0.85 -7.60
CA ASN A 179 -5.72 -2.27 -7.66
C ASN A 179 -4.21 -2.46 -7.48
N ILE A 180 -3.64 -1.86 -6.43
CA ILE A 180 -2.24 -2.11 -6.08
C ILE A 180 -2.16 -3.44 -5.32
N SER A 181 -1.46 -4.42 -5.89
CA SER A 181 -1.30 -5.73 -5.26
C SER A 181 -0.27 -5.69 -4.14
N ARG A 182 -0.53 -6.42 -3.04
CA ARG A 182 0.49 -6.69 -2.01
C ARG A 182 1.69 -7.48 -2.55
N SER A 183 1.54 -8.17 -3.68
CA SER A 183 2.63 -8.90 -4.35
C SER A 183 3.61 -7.98 -5.09
N ILE A 184 3.39 -6.67 -5.08
CA ILE A 184 4.36 -5.72 -5.64
C ILE A 184 5.73 -5.84 -4.95
N MET A 185 5.74 -6.17 -3.65
CA MET A 185 6.94 -6.55 -2.93
C MET A 185 7.20 -8.04 -3.09
N GLU A 186 8.37 -8.38 -3.64
CA GLU A 186 8.73 -9.78 -3.86
C GLU A 186 8.88 -10.57 -2.55
N ASP A 187 8.54 -11.86 -2.60
CA ASP A 187 8.66 -12.79 -1.47
C ASP A 187 10.09 -12.84 -0.89
N SER A 188 11.11 -12.66 -1.73
CA SER A 188 12.51 -12.59 -1.31
C SER A 188 12.80 -11.42 -0.35
N SER A 189 12.08 -10.31 -0.51
CA SER A 189 12.18 -9.13 0.35
C SER A 189 11.19 -9.21 1.52
N LYS A 190 10.02 -9.82 1.29
CA LYS A 190 8.93 -9.95 2.26
C LYS A 190 9.23 -10.96 3.36
N ASN A 191 9.72 -12.14 2.98
CA ASN A 191 9.83 -13.31 3.85
C ASN A 191 11.25 -13.45 4.45
N LEU A 192 11.87 -12.33 4.80
CA LEU A 192 13.19 -12.31 5.44
C LEU A 192 13.08 -12.81 6.88
N THR A 193 13.76 -13.92 7.20
CA THR A 193 13.75 -14.52 8.54
C THR A 193 14.78 -13.89 9.49
N ASN A 194 15.87 -13.34 8.95
CA ASN A 194 16.92 -12.69 9.73
C ASN A 194 16.55 -11.23 10.06
N GLN A 195 16.63 -10.86 11.35
CA GLN A 195 16.31 -9.51 11.83
C GLN A 195 17.21 -8.43 11.20
N SER A 196 18.53 -8.66 11.14
CA SER A 196 19.47 -7.70 10.54
C SER A 196 19.14 -7.42 9.07
N TYR A 197 18.77 -8.44 8.29
CA TYR A 197 18.36 -8.23 6.91
C TYR A 197 17.02 -7.49 6.78
N ARG A 198 16.07 -7.72 7.69
CA ARG A 198 14.83 -6.92 7.76
C ARG A 198 15.14 -5.46 8.07
N ASP A 199 16.02 -5.19 9.03
CA ASP A 199 16.39 -3.83 9.42
C ASP A 199 17.09 -3.10 8.29
N GLN A 200 18.03 -3.75 7.61
CA GLN A 200 18.69 -3.20 6.42
C GLN A 200 17.70 -2.87 5.30
N ARG A 201 16.75 -3.77 5.02
CA ARG A 201 15.69 -3.51 4.04
C ARG A 201 14.76 -2.37 4.48
N ASN A 202 14.38 -2.33 5.76
CA ASN A 202 13.53 -1.28 6.32
C ASN A 202 14.22 0.09 6.31
N PHE A 203 15.55 0.14 6.48
CA PHE A 203 16.33 1.35 6.27
C PHE A 203 16.18 1.87 4.85
N VAL A 204 16.34 1.00 3.84
CA VAL A 204 16.24 1.39 2.42
C VAL A 204 14.83 1.87 2.10
N ILE A 205 13.79 1.17 2.58
CA ILE A 205 12.38 1.60 2.46
C ILE A 205 12.20 3.01 3.04
N LEU A 206 12.65 3.24 4.27
CA LEU A 206 12.47 4.54 4.94
C LEU A 206 13.26 5.66 4.26
N ARG A 207 14.50 5.40 3.83
CA ARG A 207 15.32 6.33 3.04
C ARG A 207 14.59 6.74 1.77
N ASP A 208 14.03 5.77 1.05
CA ASP A 208 13.36 5.99 -0.23
C ASP A 208 12.01 6.66 -0.06
N THR A 209 11.25 6.29 0.97
CA THR A 209 10.03 7.01 1.41
C THR A 209 10.32 8.48 1.69
N VAL A 210 11.42 8.81 2.38
CA VAL A 210 11.79 10.21 2.64
C VAL A 210 12.06 10.97 1.33
N THR A 211 12.72 10.32 0.36
CA THR A 211 13.04 10.91 -0.94
C THR A 211 11.77 11.13 -1.77
N LEU A 212 10.92 10.11 -1.89
CA LEU A 212 9.67 10.18 -2.64
C LEU A 212 8.73 11.26 -2.06
N LEU A 213 8.54 11.29 -0.73
CA LEU A 213 7.72 12.32 -0.10
C LEU A 213 8.33 13.73 -0.25
N HIS A 214 9.66 13.85 -0.34
CA HIS A 214 10.31 15.12 -0.63
C HIS A 214 9.99 15.60 -2.05
N ASP A 215 10.04 14.69 -3.02
CA ASP A 215 9.73 14.93 -4.43
C ASP A 215 8.29 15.44 -4.59
N LEU A 216 7.31 14.75 -3.97
CA LEU A 216 5.90 15.17 -3.93
C LEU A 216 5.75 16.59 -3.38
N VAL A 217 6.38 16.87 -2.23
CA VAL A 217 6.32 18.20 -1.62
C VAL A 217 6.89 19.26 -2.55
N GLN A 218 8.00 18.99 -3.24
CA GLN A 218 8.60 19.94 -4.18
C GLN A 218 7.69 20.20 -5.39
N HIS A 219 7.07 19.16 -5.93
CA HIS A 219 6.17 19.27 -7.07
C HIS A 219 4.93 20.09 -6.72
N TYR A 220 4.13 19.65 -5.75
CA TYR A 220 2.83 20.28 -5.44
C TYR A 220 2.96 21.64 -4.75
N SER A 221 4.10 21.97 -4.13
CA SER A 221 4.35 23.35 -3.65
C SER A 221 4.51 24.36 -4.80
N ARG A 222 4.77 23.91 -6.03
CA ARG A 222 5.00 24.76 -7.20
C ARG A 222 3.81 24.80 -8.16
N VAL A 223 2.88 23.86 -8.04
CA VAL A 223 1.63 23.85 -8.81
C VAL A 223 0.86 25.12 -8.47
N ARG A 224 0.67 25.99 -9.47
CA ARG A 224 -0.16 27.18 -9.37
C ARG A 224 -1.55 26.81 -9.84
N THR A 225 -2.52 26.94 -8.93
CA THR A 225 -3.96 26.87 -9.21
C THR A 225 -4.53 28.27 -9.32
#